data_AF-R0IGB3-F1
#
_entry.id   AF-R0IGB3-F1
#
_cell.length_a   1.000
_cell.length_b   1.000
_cell.length_c   1.000
_cell.angle_alpha   90.00
_cell.angle_beta   90.00
_cell.angle_gamma   90.00
#
_symmetry.space_group_name_H-M   'P 1'
#
loop_
_entity.id
_entity.type
_entity.pdbx_description
1 polymer ?
#
loop_
_entity_poly.entity_id
_entity_poly.type
_entity_poly.pdbx_seq_one_letter_code
_entity_poly.pdbx_strand_id
1 'polypeptide(L)'
;MLPQLDVKVAKKAILEGFRKTDELLLQESVSGNLCVFVANIGDAKAVLARSSNTNELGSHTETCIPLKAIVLTREHKAIYPQERSRIQKFGVTATPDIHAFELTERENFMILGCDGLWEVFGPSDAVGFVQKLLKEGLPVSVISRRLVKEAVKERRCKDNCTAIVIVFKRG
;
A
#
# COMPACT_ATOMS: atom_id res chain seq x y z
N MET A 1 29.73 -23.72 -10.12
CA MET A 1 28.69 -24.56 -9.48
C MET A 1 27.94 -23.65 -8.52
N LEU A 2 26.67 -23.33 -8.79
CA LEU A 2 25.89 -22.50 -7.86
C LEU A 2 25.63 -23.31 -6.58
N PRO A 3 25.85 -22.75 -5.38
CA PRO A 3 25.55 -23.46 -4.14
C PRO A 3 24.07 -23.86 -4.13
N GLN A 4 23.82 -25.14 -3.88
CA GLN A 4 22.47 -25.67 -3.79
C GLN A 4 21.78 -25.07 -2.56
N LEU A 5 20.62 -24.44 -2.74
CA LEU A 5 19.86 -23.82 -1.65
C LEU A 5 19.47 -24.88 -0.61
N ASP A 6 19.94 -24.74 0.63
CA ASP A 6 19.45 -25.54 1.74
C ASP A 6 18.07 -25.00 2.18
N VAL A 7 17.03 -25.70 1.74
CA VAL A 7 15.63 -25.36 2.03
C VAL A 7 15.33 -25.34 3.53
N LYS A 8 16.01 -26.15 4.35
CA LYS A 8 15.78 -26.18 5.81
C LYS A 8 16.36 -24.93 6.46
N VAL A 9 17.57 -24.55 6.08
CA VAL A 9 18.22 -23.32 6.58
C VAL A 9 17.42 -22.09 6.16
N ALA A 10 16.99 -22.01 4.90
CA ALA A 10 16.18 -20.90 4.40
C ALA A 10 14.85 -20.75 5.16
N LYS A 11 14.12 -21.85 5.38
CA LYS A 11 12.88 -21.85 6.17
C LYS A 11 13.10 -21.35 7.61
N LYS A 12 14.18 -21.82 8.25
CA LYS A 12 14.53 -21.40 9.61
C LYS A 12 14.82 -19.88 9.67
N ALA A 13 15.62 -19.37 8.74
CA ALA A 13 15.97 -17.95 8.67
C ALA A 13 14.74 -17.05 8.49
N ILE A 14 13.80 -17.45 7.62
CA ILE A 14 12.54 -16.72 7.43
C ILE A 14 11.76 -16.66 8.74
N LEU A 15 11.53 -17.81 9.39
CA LEU A 15 10.78 -17.87 10.65
C LEU A 15 11.42 -17.02 11.76
N GLU A 16 12.76 -17.07 11.86
CA GLU A 16 13.52 -16.29 12.84
C GLU A 16 13.42 -14.79 12.57
N GLY A 17 13.50 -14.37 11.30
CA GLY A 17 13.33 -12.97 10.90
C GLY A 17 11.96 -12.40 11.26
N PHE A 18 10.89 -13.17 11.05
CA PHE A 18 9.53 -12.76 11.45
C PHE A 18 9.40 -12.66 12.97
N ARG A 19 9.87 -13.66 13.73
CA ARG A 19 9.80 -13.65 15.20
C ARG A 19 10.58 -12.51 15.82
N LYS A 20 11.79 -12.27 15.33
CA LYS A 20 12.64 -11.17 15.83
C LYS A 20 12.01 -9.81 15.53
N THR A 21 11.43 -9.64 14.35
CA THR A 21 10.69 -8.42 14.00
C THR A 21 9.52 -8.20 14.94
N ASP A 22 8.71 -9.24 15.20
CA ASP A 22 7.57 -9.17 16.12
C ASP A 22 7.98 -8.79 17.54
N GLU A 23 9.01 -9.45 18.09
CA GLU A 23 9.55 -9.16 19.42
C GLU A 23 10.01 -7.69 19.56
N LEU A 24 10.72 -7.16 18.55
CA LEU A 24 11.20 -5.78 18.55
C LEU A 24 10.04 -4.77 18.45
N LEU A 25 9.03 -5.05 17.61
CA LEU A 25 7.86 -4.18 17.48
C LEU A 25 7.00 -4.16 18.76
N LEU A 26 6.90 -5.28 19.48
CA LEU A 26 6.19 -5.36 20.75
C LEU A 26 6.90 -4.56 21.86
N GLN A 27 8.23 -4.54 21.88
CA GLN A 27 9.01 -3.75 22.84
C GLN A 27 8.82 -2.23 22.64
N GLU A 28 8.72 -1.78 21.39
CA GLU A 28 8.56 -0.36 21.04
C GLU A 28 7.11 0.13 21.14
N SER A 29 6.12 -0.77 21.26
CA SER A 29 4.70 -0.45 21.35
C SER A 29 4.32 0.06 22.75
N VAL A 30 4.88 1.20 23.17
CA VAL A 30 4.70 1.79 24.50
C VAL A 30 3.40 2.64 24.60
N SER A 31 2.80 3.05 23.48
CA SER A 31 1.71 4.05 23.45
C SER A 31 0.28 3.49 23.35
N GLY A 32 0.10 2.17 23.19
CA GLY A 32 -1.24 1.55 23.06
C GLY A 32 -2.01 1.87 21.78
N ASN A 33 -1.48 2.72 20.90
CA ASN A 33 -2.09 3.05 19.61
C ASN A 33 -1.73 1.99 18.56
N LEU A 34 -2.71 1.62 17.73
CA LEU A 34 -2.48 0.70 16.61
C LEU A 34 -1.67 1.42 15.52
N CYS A 35 -0.49 0.89 15.18
CA CYS A 35 0.37 1.42 14.13
C CYS A 35 0.37 0.52 12.89
N VAL A 36 0.41 1.12 11.70
CA VAL A 36 0.56 0.42 10.43
C VAL A 36 1.94 0.72 9.86
N PHE A 37 2.70 -0.34 9.57
CA PHE A 37 3.99 -0.27 8.90
C PHE A 37 3.85 -0.74 7.44
N VAL A 38 4.43 0.03 6.52
CA VAL A 38 4.53 -0.31 5.10
C VAL A 38 6.00 -0.38 4.74
N ALA A 39 6.44 -1.57 4.31
CA ALA A 39 7.81 -1.81 3.83
C ALA A 39 7.76 -2.11 2.33
N ASN A 40 8.41 -1.29 1.51
CA ASN A 40 8.40 -1.44 0.06
C ASN A 40 9.80 -1.69 -0.50
N ILE A 41 9.90 -2.67 -1.41
CA ILE A 41 11.09 -2.94 -2.22
C ILE A 41 10.60 -3.11 -3.66
N GLY A 42 11.03 -2.22 -4.55
CA GLY A 42 10.59 -2.21 -5.96
C GLY A 42 9.66 -1.06 -6.31
N ASP A 43 8.81 -1.25 -7.31
CA ASP A 43 7.95 -0.20 -7.89
C ASP A 43 6.44 -0.46 -7.72
N ALA A 44 6.09 -1.45 -6.91
CA ALA A 44 4.77 -1.52 -6.30
C ALA A 44 4.50 -0.27 -5.44
N LYS A 45 3.22 -0.04 -5.14
CA LYS A 45 2.79 1.15 -4.39
C LYS A 45 1.76 0.82 -3.33
N ALA A 46 1.85 1.53 -2.22
CA ALA A 46 0.78 1.64 -1.23
C ALA A 46 0.21 3.05 -1.22
N VAL A 47 -1.12 3.15 -1.29
CA VAL A 47 -1.86 4.42 -1.23
C VAL A 47 -2.88 4.36 -0.10
N LEU A 48 -2.76 5.26 0.86
CA LEU A 48 -3.68 5.44 1.98
C LEU A 48 -4.75 6.47 1.64
N ALA A 49 -6.01 6.13 1.86
CA ALA A 49 -7.14 7.04 1.79
C ALA A 49 -7.46 7.60 3.17
N ARG A 50 -7.24 8.90 3.35
CA ARG A 50 -7.38 9.61 4.63
C ARG A 50 -8.36 10.78 4.52
N SER A 51 -9.25 10.93 5.49
CA SER A 51 -10.13 12.10 5.61
C SER A 51 -9.32 13.37 5.92
N SER A 52 -9.73 14.52 5.38
CA SER A 52 -9.16 15.82 5.76
C SER A 52 -9.53 16.20 7.20
N ASN A 53 -8.73 17.09 7.81
CA ASN A 53 -9.07 17.68 9.11
C ASN A 53 -10.20 18.69 8.89
N THR A 54 -11.43 18.35 9.28
CA THR A 54 -12.56 19.27 9.22
C THR A 54 -12.52 20.23 10.40
N ASN A 55 -11.81 21.36 10.25
CA ASN A 55 -11.99 22.56 11.06
C ASN A 55 -12.54 23.73 10.23
N GLU A 56 -13.25 23.46 9.13
CA GLU A 56 -13.93 24.51 8.37
C GLU A 56 -15.40 24.16 8.17
N LEU A 57 -16.20 25.17 8.50
CA LEU A 57 -17.60 25.19 8.89
C LEU A 57 -18.56 25.17 7.71
N GLY A 58 -19.70 24.50 7.90
CA GLY A 58 -21.01 25.03 7.50
C GLY A 58 -21.49 24.76 6.08
N SER A 59 -22.33 23.74 5.92
CA SER A 59 -23.56 23.76 5.11
C SER A 59 -24.14 22.35 5.06
N HIS A 60 -25.40 22.20 5.48
CA HIS A 60 -26.19 20.98 5.31
C HIS A 60 -26.39 20.70 3.81
N THR A 61 -25.44 19.96 3.24
CA THR A 61 -25.65 19.13 2.05
C THR A 61 -24.91 17.83 2.32
N GLU A 62 -25.46 16.68 1.94
CA GLU A 62 -24.81 15.36 2.02
C GLU A 62 -23.63 15.26 1.04
N THR A 63 -22.71 16.23 1.06
CA THR A 63 -21.54 16.25 0.23
C THR A 63 -20.48 15.36 0.85
N CYS A 64 -20.14 14.33 0.08
CA CYS A 64 -19.07 13.37 0.34
C CYS A 64 -17.80 14.08 0.86
N ILE A 65 -17.35 13.76 2.07
CA ILE A 65 -16.01 14.15 2.53
C ILE A 65 -14.98 13.58 1.53
N PRO A 66 -14.24 14.42 0.79
CA PRO A 66 -13.24 13.94 -0.15
C PRO A 66 -12.08 13.30 0.61
N LEU A 67 -11.68 12.09 0.21
CA LEU A 67 -10.52 11.42 0.77
C LEU A 67 -9.25 11.88 0.05
N LYS A 68 -8.23 12.22 0.83
CA LYS A 68 -6.89 12.46 0.31
C LYS A 68 -6.22 11.10 0.04
N ALA A 69 -5.67 10.95 -1.16
CA ALA A 69 -4.76 9.86 -1.49
C ALA A 69 -3.34 10.22 -1.04
N ILE A 70 -2.79 9.45 -0.10
CA ILE A 70 -1.43 9.61 0.43
C ILE A 70 -0.61 8.41 -0.04
N VAL A 71 0.38 8.66 -0.90
CA VAL A 71 1.32 7.63 -1.33
C VAL A 71 2.31 7.35 -0.20
N LEU A 72 2.36 6.11 0.29
CA LEU A 72 3.20 5.72 1.43
C LEU A 72 4.54 5.12 1.02
N THR A 73 4.73 4.88 -0.28
CA THR A 73 5.91 4.20 -0.83
C THR A 73 6.66 5.12 -1.77
N ARG A 74 8.00 5.07 -1.71
CA ARG A 74 8.83 5.61 -2.78
C ARG A 74 8.94 4.57 -3.90
N GLU A 75 8.84 5.04 -5.15
CA GLU A 75 9.02 4.16 -6.31
C GLU A 75 10.50 3.99 -6.64
N HIS A 76 10.95 2.75 -6.79
CA HIS A 76 12.32 2.42 -7.22
C HIS A 76 12.40 2.11 -8.72
N LYS A 77 11.92 3.01 -9.58
CA LYS A 77 12.02 2.83 -11.04
C LYS A 77 13.34 3.37 -11.58
N ALA A 78 14.02 2.59 -12.44
CA ALA A 78 15.29 2.98 -13.07
C ALA A 78 15.17 4.19 -14.04
N ILE A 79 13.95 4.63 -14.35
CA ILE A 79 13.71 5.87 -15.08
C ILE A 79 14.10 7.12 -14.26
N TYR A 80 14.10 7.01 -12.93
CA TYR A 80 14.50 8.11 -12.06
C TYR A 80 16.04 8.17 -11.96
N PRO A 81 16.70 9.30 -12.27
CA PRO A 81 18.16 9.38 -12.34
C PRO A 81 18.90 8.95 -11.06
N GLN A 82 18.33 9.27 -9.89
CA GLN A 82 18.88 8.88 -8.59
C GLN A 82 18.83 7.35 -8.40
N GLU A 83 17.69 6.73 -8.72
CA GLU A 83 17.52 5.27 -8.63
C GLU A 83 18.37 4.56 -9.67
N ARG A 84 18.45 5.08 -10.90
CA ARG A 84 19.35 4.56 -11.94
C ARG A 84 20.79 4.54 -11.46
N SER A 85 21.27 5.65 -10.89
CA SER A 85 22.63 5.77 -10.38
C SER A 85 22.88 4.80 -9.23
N ARG A 86 21.91 4.68 -8.30
CA ARG A 86 21.97 3.72 -7.20
C ARG A 86 22.05 2.28 -7.71
N ILE A 87 21.19 1.88 -8.65
CA ILE A 87 21.14 0.54 -9.24
C ILE A 87 22.41 0.23 -10.03
N GLN A 88 22.91 1.17 -10.83
CA GLN A 88 24.14 0.99 -11.59
C GLN A 88 25.37 0.84 -10.69
N LYS A 89 25.40 1.55 -9.55
CA LYS A 89 26.53 1.54 -8.63
C LYS A 89 26.51 0.37 -7.65
N PHE A 90 25.33 -0.03 -7.17
CA PHE A 90 25.19 -1.00 -6.06
C PHE A 90 24.33 -2.22 -6.40
N GLY A 91 23.71 -2.27 -7.58
CA GLY A 91 22.83 -3.36 -7.99
C GLY A 91 21.46 -3.34 -7.29
N VAL A 92 20.91 -4.54 -7.11
CA VAL A 92 19.64 -4.77 -6.41
C VAL A 92 19.87 -4.75 -4.90
N THR A 93 18.95 -4.13 -4.16
CA THR A 93 18.95 -4.15 -2.69
C THR A 93 17.72 -4.88 -2.17
N ALA A 94 17.89 -5.57 -1.04
CA ALA A 94 16.79 -6.15 -0.25
C ALA A 94 16.42 -5.26 0.95
N THR A 95 16.93 -4.03 1.02
CA THR A 95 16.59 -3.07 2.08
C THR A 95 15.30 -2.33 1.69
N PRO A 96 14.22 -2.42 2.47
CA PRO A 96 12.97 -1.73 2.19
C PRO A 96 13.02 -0.26 2.57
N ASP A 97 12.27 0.56 1.82
CA ASP A 97 11.80 1.85 2.32
C ASP A 97 10.62 1.59 3.28
N ILE A 98 10.74 2.06 4.51
CA ILE A 98 9.74 1.85 5.57
C ILE A 98 9.01 3.17 5.85
N HIS A 99 7.68 3.12 5.80
CA HIS A 99 6.81 4.18 6.27
C HIS A 99 5.91 3.64 7.38
N ALA A 100 5.69 4.44 8.42
CA ALA A 100 4.81 4.09 9.54
C ALA A 100 3.83 5.22 9.80
N PHE A 101 2.60 4.87 10.16
CA PHE A 101 1.61 5.84 10.63
C PHE A 101 0.74 5.23 11.74
N GLU A 102 0.28 6.07 12.66
CA GLU A 102 -0.71 5.68 13.65
C GLU A 102 -2.10 5.62 12.99
N LEU A 103 -2.84 4.56 13.29
CA LEU A 103 -4.22 4.41 12.86
C LEU A 103 -5.14 5.22 13.78
N THR A 104 -5.90 6.11 13.17
CA THR A 104 -6.91 6.97 13.77
C THR A 104 -8.23 6.80 13.02
N GLU A 105 -9.27 7.52 13.43
CA GLU A 105 -10.57 7.54 12.75
C GLU A 105 -10.55 8.15 11.33
N ARG A 106 -9.42 8.76 10.94
CA ARG A 106 -9.24 9.43 9.65
C ARG A 106 -8.83 8.46 8.54
N GLU A 107 -8.22 7.34 8.87
CA GLU A 107 -7.81 6.34 7.89
C GLU A 107 -8.99 5.48 7.51
N ASN A 108 -9.39 5.51 6.24
CA ASN A 108 -10.57 4.78 5.78
C ASN A 108 -10.16 3.43 5.18
N PHE A 109 -9.23 3.45 4.22
CA PHE A 109 -8.72 2.25 3.57
C PHE A 109 -7.35 2.48 2.97
N MET A 110 -6.66 1.40 2.63
CA MET A 110 -5.40 1.39 1.90
C MET A 110 -5.51 0.50 0.68
N ILE A 111 -4.88 0.92 -0.43
CA ILE A 111 -4.75 0.15 -1.66
C ILE A 111 -3.27 -0.21 -1.82
N LEU A 112 -2.97 -1.49 -1.92
CA LEU A 112 -1.68 -1.99 -2.38
C LEU A 112 -1.85 -2.46 -3.83
N GLY A 113 -0.93 -2.10 -4.71
CA GLY A 113 -0.96 -2.58 -6.08
C GLY A 113 0.43 -2.70 -6.69
N CYS A 114 0.56 -3.56 -7.70
CA CYS A 114 1.75 -3.58 -8.56
C CYS A 114 1.70 -2.44 -9.58
N ASP A 115 2.80 -2.25 -10.29
CA ASP A 115 2.94 -1.33 -11.41
C ASP A 115 1.80 -1.47 -12.43
N GLY A 116 1.39 -2.68 -12.83
CA GLY A 116 0.26 -2.88 -13.74
C GLY A 116 -1.03 -2.15 -13.33
N LEU A 117 -1.30 -2.00 -12.02
CA LEU A 117 -2.39 -1.15 -11.54
C LEU A 117 -2.04 0.34 -11.68
N TRP A 118 -0.89 0.75 -11.19
CA TRP A 118 -0.51 2.16 -11.04
C TRP A 118 -0.08 2.85 -12.34
N GLU A 119 0.27 2.10 -13.39
CA GLU A 119 0.51 2.65 -14.73
C GLU A 119 -0.80 3.12 -15.40
N VAL A 120 -1.97 2.61 -14.95
CA VAL A 120 -3.29 2.98 -15.50
C VAL A 120 -4.22 3.67 -14.50
N PHE A 121 -3.85 3.70 -13.22
CA PHE A 121 -4.56 4.43 -12.17
C PHE A 121 -3.67 5.45 -11.49
N GLY A 122 -4.12 6.71 -11.48
CA GLY A 122 -3.60 7.71 -10.54
C GLY A 122 -4.05 7.42 -9.10
N PRO A 123 -3.26 7.76 -8.06
CA PRO A 123 -3.62 7.50 -6.67
C PRO A 123 -5.00 8.05 -6.26
N SER A 124 -5.30 9.31 -6.58
CA SER A 124 -6.59 9.94 -6.24
C SER A 124 -7.77 9.30 -6.97
N ASP A 125 -7.56 8.87 -8.21
CA ASP A 125 -8.58 8.22 -9.02
C ASP A 125 -8.90 6.81 -8.48
N ALA A 126 -7.87 6.03 -8.12
CA ALA A 126 -8.07 4.74 -7.46
C ALA A 126 -8.79 4.88 -6.11
N VAL A 127 -8.44 5.88 -5.31
CA VAL A 127 -9.14 6.20 -4.05
C VAL A 127 -10.59 6.57 -4.33
N GLY A 128 -10.87 7.43 -5.31
CA GLY A 128 -12.24 7.79 -5.68
C GLY A 128 -13.07 6.59 -6.14
N PHE A 129 -12.48 5.72 -6.96
CA PHE A 129 -13.11 4.48 -7.43
C PHE A 129 -13.47 3.55 -6.27
N VAL A 130 -12.53 3.28 -5.37
CA VAL A 130 -12.77 2.42 -4.19
C VAL A 130 -13.78 3.06 -3.24
N GLN A 131 -13.66 4.37 -2.97
CA GLN A 131 -14.59 5.10 -2.10
C GLN A 131 -16.02 5.03 -2.61
N LYS A 132 -16.24 5.18 -3.93
CA LYS A 132 -17.56 5.06 -4.55
C LYS A 132 -18.16 3.67 -4.29
N LEU A 133 -17.41 2.61 -4.54
CA LEU A 133 -17.92 1.24 -4.40
C LEU A 133 -18.16 0.85 -2.92
N LEU A 134 -17.35 1.38 -1.99
CA LEU A 134 -17.60 1.22 -0.55
C LEU A 134 -18.93 1.86 -0.14
N LYS A 135 -19.25 3.04 -0.69
CA LYS A 135 -20.52 3.74 -0.42
C LYS A 135 -21.74 3.02 -1.01
N GLU A 136 -21.55 2.32 -2.12
CA GLU A 136 -22.56 1.42 -2.67
C GLU A 136 -22.77 0.14 -1.81
N GLY A 137 -22.05 -0.01 -0.70
CA GLY A 137 -22.19 -1.13 0.23
C GLY A 137 -21.60 -2.44 -0.30
N LEU A 138 -20.72 -2.38 -1.30
CA LEU A 138 -20.15 -3.58 -1.90
C LEU A 138 -19.11 -4.24 -0.98
N PRO A 139 -19.06 -5.58 -0.91
CA PRO A 139 -18.02 -6.27 -0.16
C PRO A 139 -16.62 -5.95 -0.71
N VAL A 140 -15.62 -5.84 0.18
CA VAL A 140 -14.24 -5.48 -0.19
C VAL A 140 -13.65 -6.43 -1.25
N SER A 141 -14.01 -7.71 -1.22
CA SER A 141 -13.60 -8.70 -2.23
C SER A 141 -14.19 -8.45 -3.63
N VAL A 142 -15.37 -7.83 -3.70
CA VAL A 142 -15.98 -7.38 -4.95
C VAL A 142 -15.28 -6.11 -5.44
N ILE A 143 -14.95 -5.21 -4.52
CA ILE A 143 -14.27 -3.95 -4.81
C ILE A 143 -12.87 -4.20 -5.38
N SER A 144 -12.07 -5.05 -4.75
CA SER A 144 -10.73 -5.41 -5.25
C SER A 144 -10.80 -6.03 -6.64
N ARG A 145 -11.75 -6.94 -6.87
CA ARG A 145 -11.99 -7.56 -8.18
C ARG A 145 -12.40 -6.52 -9.23
N ARG A 146 -13.28 -5.57 -8.88
CA ARG A 146 -13.70 -4.49 -9.79
C ARG A 146 -12.55 -3.55 -10.11
N LEU A 147 -11.71 -3.22 -9.14
CA LEU A 147 -10.52 -2.38 -9.34
C LEU A 147 -9.54 -3.00 -10.34
N VAL A 148 -9.23 -4.29 -10.19
CA VAL A 148 -8.38 -5.02 -11.16
C VAL A 148 -9.06 -5.14 -12.52
N LYS A 149 -10.36 -5.45 -12.57
CA LYS A 149 -11.11 -5.55 -13.83
C LYS A 149 -11.14 -4.21 -14.58
N GLU A 150 -11.34 -3.11 -13.88
CA GLU A 150 -11.30 -1.76 -14.43
C GLU A 150 -9.93 -1.47 -15.05
N ALA A 151 -8.85 -1.74 -14.32
CA ALA A 151 -7.48 -1.56 -14.80
C ALA A 151 -7.21 -2.36 -16.09
N VAL A 152 -7.57 -3.65 -16.11
CA VAL A 152 -7.27 -4.56 -17.22
C VAL A 152 -8.18 -4.32 -18.42
N LYS A 153 -9.50 -4.24 -18.21
CA LYS A 153 -10.47 -4.22 -19.32
C LYS A 153 -10.75 -2.83 -19.85
N GLU A 154 -11.04 -1.90 -18.95
CA GLU A 154 -11.51 -0.57 -19.35
C GLU A 154 -10.32 0.35 -19.61
N ARG A 155 -9.30 0.28 -18.75
CA ARG A 155 -8.08 1.11 -18.85
C ARG A 155 -6.95 0.45 -19.63
N ARG A 156 -7.17 -0.77 -20.11
CA ARG A 156 -6.29 -1.50 -21.04
C ARG A 156 -4.87 -1.73 -20.49
N CYS A 157 -4.74 -2.03 -19.19
CA CYS A 157 -3.48 -2.54 -18.64
C CYS A 157 -3.04 -3.79 -19.43
N LYS A 158 -1.80 -3.77 -19.93
CA LYS A 158 -1.21 -4.86 -20.72
C LYS A 158 -0.31 -5.79 -19.91
N ASP A 159 -0.12 -5.48 -18.64
CA ASP A 159 0.71 -6.27 -17.71
C ASP A 159 -0.15 -7.08 -16.73
N ASN A 160 0.51 -7.90 -15.92
CA ASN A 160 -0.05 -8.50 -14.72
C ASN A 160 -0.52 -7.39 -13.77
N CYS A 161 -1.77 -7.48 -13.31
CA CYS A 161 -2.38 -6.49 -12.46
C CYS A 161 -2.90 -7.14 -11.17
N THR A 162 -2.31 -6.76 -10.04
CA THR A 162 -2.70 -7.21 -8.70
C THR A 162 -3.06 -5.99 -7.84
N ALA A 163 -4.14 -6.11 -7.07
CA ALA A 163 -4.54 -5.11 -6.08
C ALA A 163 -5.06 -5.77 -4.80
N ILE A 164 -4.69 -5.21 -3.66
CA ILE A 164 -5.23 -5.54 -2.34
C ILE A 164 -5.88 -4.28 -1.78
N VAL A 165 -7.12 -4.39 -1.29
CA VAL A 165 -7.84 -3.31 -0.61
C VAL A 165 -8.02 -3.70 0.85
N ILE A 166 -7.53 -2.86 1.75
CA ILE A 166 -7.60 -3.04 3.20
C ILE A 166 -8.50 -1.93 3.73
N VAL A 167 -9.67 -2.28 4.28
CA VAL A 167 -10.57 -1.31 4.91
C VAL A 167 -10.34 -1.33 6.41
N PHE A 168 -10.07 -0.17 6.99
CA PHE A 168 -9.90 -0.03 8.43
C PHE A 168 -11.28 0.08 9.07
N LYS A 169 -11.54 -0.77 10.07
CA LYS A 169 -12.77 -0.67 10.86
C LYS A 169 -12.59 0.43 11.90
N ARG A 170 -13.62 1.27 12.03
CA ARG A 170 -13.76 2.17 13.17
C ARG A 170 -14.17 1.35 14.40
N GLY A 171 -13.57 1.66 15.54
CA GLY A 171 -13.88 1.05 16.83
C GLY A 171 -15.21 1.54 17.39
#